data_AF-A0A433S9S6-F1
#
_entry.id   AF-A0A433S9S6-F1
#
_cell.length_a   1.000
_cell.length_b   1.000
_cell.length_c   1.000
_cell.angle_alpha   90.00
_cell.angle_beta   90.00
_cell.angle_gamma   90.00
#
_symmetry.space_group_name_H-M   'P 1'
#
loop_
_entity.id
_entity.type
_entity.pdbx_description
1 polymer ?
#
loop_
_entity_poly.entity_id
_entity_poly.type
_entity_poly.pdbx_seq_one_letter_code
_entity_poly.pdbx_strand_id
1 'polypeptide(L)'
;MVKNLSRWLCPLALGMFVALPAAYAQNAATLGASAIQPSGIPECDSYFVQIEACIKTQIPASEYAELVAGLNEASRAFAAAPDKSVVAQQCTQALQQAKDEYAAKGCTFN
;
A
#
# COMPACT_ATOMS: atom_id res chain seq x y z
N MET A 1 -36.38 -19.51 14.19
CA MET A 1 -37.64 -19.36 13.44
C MET A 1 -37.70 -17.95 12.87
N VAL A 2 -37.69 -17.87 11.53
CA VAL A 2 -37.71 -16.66 10.70
C VAL A 2 -39.08 -15.99 10.84
N LYS A 3 -39.14 -14.74 11.31
CA LYS A 3 -40.42 -14.01 11.36
C LYS A 3 -40.24 -12.48 11.37
N ASN A 4 -39.65 -11.89 10.32
CA ASN A 4 -39.93 -10.49 9.96
C ASN A 4 -39.29 -10.04 8.64
N LEU A 5 -39.61 -10.69 7.51
CA LEU A 5 -38.93 -10.37 6.24
C LEU A 5 -39.86 -10.33 5.02
N SER A 6 -41.08 -9.79 5.10
CA SER A 6 -41.97 -9.78 3.91
C SER A 6 -43.10 -8.74 3.85
N ARG A 7 -43.09 -7.62 4.61
CA ARG A 7 -44.27 -6.71 4.58
C ARG A 7 -44.12 -5.32 4.02
N TRP A 8 -42.94 -4.87 3.60
CA TRP A 8 -42.81 -3.54 3.02
C TRP A 8 -41.79 -3.53 1.89
N LEU A 9 -42.17 -4.14 0.78
CA LEU A 9 -41.60 -3.85 -0.53
C LEU A 9 -41.86 -2.39 -0.88
N CYS A 10 -40.77 -1.66 -1.17
CA CYS A 10 -40.60 -0.66 -2.24
C CYS A 10 -41.47 0.63 -2.25
N PRO A 11 -40.83 1.77 -2.57
CA PRO A 11 -40.61 2.00 -3.98
C PRO A 11 -39.15 2.22 -4.34
N LEU A 12 -38.78 1.55 -5.43
CA LEU A 12 -37.78 1.97 -6.39
C LEU A 12 -37.74 3.50 -6.58
N ALA A 13 -36.52 3.95 -6.88
CA ALA A 13 -36.11 5.28 -7.32
C ALA A 13 -35.84 6.29 -6.18
N LEU A 14 -34.56 6.46 -5.83
CA LEU A 14 -33.76 7.59 -6.31
C LEU A 14 -32.38 7.58 -5.64
N GLY A 15 -31.37 7.27 -6.45
CA GLY A 15 -30.05 7.91 -6.39
C GLY A 15 -29.24 7.80 -5.11
N MET A 16 -28.38 6.79 -5.02
CA MET A 16 -26.97 7.02 -4.70
C MET A 16 -26.14 5.81 -5.13
N PHE A 17 -25.94 5.70 -6.45
CA PHE A 17 -24.67 5.18 -6.94
C PHE A 17 -23.60 6.16 -6.44
N VAL A 18 -23.04 5.92 -5.26
CA VAL A 18 -21.71 6.45 -4.97
C VAL A 18 -20.80 5.66 -5.88
N ALA A 19 -20.62 6.19 -7.09
CA ALA A 19 -19.50 5.84 -7.92
C ALA A 19 -18.27 6.02 -7.03
N LEU A 20 -17.65 4.89 -6.64
CA LEU A 20 -16.27 4.90 -6.23
C LEU A 20 -15.54 5.67 -7.32
N PRO A 21 -14.78 6.74 -7.02
CA PRO A 21 -13.93 7.31 -8.04
C PRO A 21 -12.89 6.24 -8.36
N ALA A 22 -13.09 5.46 -9.42
CA ALA A 22 -12.10 4.57 -10.01
C ALA A 22 -10.98 5.38 -10.70
N ALA A 23 -10.50 6.42 -10.00
CA ALA A 23 -9.50 7.37 -10.45
C ALA A 23 -8.16 7.19 -9.71
N TYR A 24 -7.87 5.98 -9.21
CA TYR A 24 -6.60 5.67 -8.55
C TYR A 24 -5.74 4.61 -9.27
N ALA A 25 -6.15 4.09 -10.43
CA ALA A 25 -5.47 2.96 -11.06
C ALA A 25 -4.76 3.25 -12.39
N GLN A 26 -4.64 4.52 -12.83
CA GLN A 26 -4.12 4.81 -14.18
C GLN A 26 -2.73 5.45 -14.23
N ASN A 27 -2.10 5.78 -13.10
CA ASN A 27 -0.76 6.41 -13.09
C ASN A 27 0.37 5.54 -12.52
N ALA A 28 0.11 4.26 -12.23
CA ALA A 28 1.14 3.33 -11.72
C ALA A 28 1.94 2.61 -12.83
N ALA A 29 1.74 2.97 -14.10
CA ALA A 29 2.26 2.21 -15.23
C ALA A 29 3.17 3.05 -16.13
N THR A 30 4.28 3.62 -15.62
CA THR A 30 5.39 4.06 -16.51
C THR A 30 6.73 4.33 -15.84
N LEU A 31 7.01 3.72 -14.69
CA LEU A 31 8.37 3.47 -14.19
C LEU A 31 8.29 2.07 -13.61
N GLY A 32 9.20 1.16 -13.97
CA GLY A 32 9.10 -0.29 -13.70
C GLY A 32 8.32 -0.60 -12.43
N ALA A 33 7.10 -1.11 -12.61
CA ALA A 33 6.10 -1.13 -11.56
C ALA A 33 6.63 -1.85 -10.33
N SER A 34 6.63 -1.16 -9.19
CA SER A 34 6.85 -1.79 -7.89
C SER A 34 5.90 -2.97 -7.73
N ALA A 35 6.44 -4.11 -7.31
CA ALA A 35 5.66 -5.27 -6.91
C ALA A 35 4.92 -5.00 -5.58
N ILE A 36 5.28 -3.93 -4.87
CA ILE A 36 4.58 -3.42 -3.70
C ILE A 36 3.44 -2.50 -4.16
N GLN A 37 2.22 -2.78 -3.70
CA GLN A 37 1.05 -1.94 -3.95
C GLN A 37 1.21 -0.56 -3.29
N PRO A 38 0.64 0.51 -3.87
CA PRO A 38 0.66 1.83 -3.25
C PRO A 38 -0.23 1.88 -1.99
N SER A 39 0.33 2.43 -0.92
CA SER A 39 -0.34 2.69 0.36
C SER A 39 -1.23 3.94 0.32
N GLY A 40 -1.06 4.79 -0.71
CA GLY A 40 -1.75 6.07 -0.84
C GLY A 40 -1.16 7.17 0.05
N ILE A 41 0.03 6.94 0.61
CA ILE A 41 0.80 7.90 1.38
C ILE A 41 2.12 8.11 0.61
N PRO A 42 2.35 9.28 0.01
CA PRO A 42 3.47 9.48 -0.91
C PRO A 42 4.83 9.23 -0.25
N GLU A 43 5.00 9.57 1.03
CA GLU A 43 6.22 9.31 1.79
C GLU A 43 6.48 7.80 1.98
N CYS A 44 5.44 7.02 2.27
CA CYS A 44 5.54 5.56 2.40
C CYS A 44 5.73 4.87 1.04
N ASP A 45 5.10 5.39 -0.01
CA ASP A 45 5.23 4.81 -1.36
C ASP A 45 6.65 5.02 -1.91
N SER A 46 7.26 6.19 -1.66
CA SER A 46 8.68 6.42 -1.96
C SER A 46 9.59 5.47 -1.16
N TYR A 47 9.30 5.24 0.13
CA TYR A 47 10.00 4.27 0.95
C TYR A 47 9.96 2.85 0.35
N PHE A 48 8.78 2.38 -0.01
CA PHE A 48 8.60 1.04 -0.57
C PHE A 48 9.33 0.86 -1.90
N VAL A 49 9.25 1.86 -2.78
CA VAL A 49 9.96 1.83 -4.07
C VAL A 49 11.47 1.73 -3.86
N GLN A 50 12.04 2.51 -2.94
CA GLN A 50 13.48 2.49 -2.71
C GLN A 50 13.95 1.22 -2.01
N ILE A 51 13.20 0.69 -1.03
CA ILE A 51 13.49 -0.61 -0.43
C ILE A 51 13.41 -1.70 -1.49
N GLU A 52 12.34 -1.75 -2.28
CA GLU A 52 12.15 -2.78 -3.29
C GLU A 52 13.29 -2.80 -4.31
N ALA A 53 13.70 -1.62 -4.79
CA ALA A 53 14.83 -1.50 -5.68
C ALA A 53 16.12 -2.06 -5.05
N CYS A 54 16.31 -1.83 -3.75
CA CYS A 54 17.46 -2.43 -3.08
C CYS A 54 17.32 -3.94 -2.88
N ILE A 55 16.23 -4.43 -2.29
CA ILE A 55 16.09 -5.86 -2.02
C ILE A 55 16.14 -6.67 -3.32
N LYS A 56 15.68 -6.11 -4.44
CA LYS A 56 15.79 -6.75 -5.76
C LYS A 56 17.24 -6.96 -6.21
N THR A 57 18.16 -6.12 -5.76
CA THR A 57 19.59 -6.17 -6.14
C THR A 57 20.45 -6.87 -5.11
N GLN A 58 20.15 -6.70 -3.82
CA GLN A 58 20.97 -7.22 -2.71
C GLN A 58 20.46 -8.55 -2.14
N ILE A 59 19.17 -8.88 -2.30
CA ILE A 59 18.58 -10.13 -1.80
C ILE A 59 18.41 -11.10 -2.97
N PRO A 60 18.84 -12.37 -2.84
CA PRO A 60 18.58 -13.37 -3.86
C PRO A 60 17.07 -13.59 -4.06
N ALA A 61 16.68 -13.92 -5.29
CA ALA A 61 15.27 -14.02 -5.68
C ALA A 61 14.42 -15.00 -4.84
N SER A 62 15.07 -15.97 -4.18
CA SER A 62 14.40 -16.93 -3.28
C SER A 62 13.76 -16.25 -2.06
N GLU A 63 14.41 -15.22 -1.51
CA GLU A 63 13.95 -14.50 -0.31
C GLU A 63 13.20 -13.21 -0.67
N TYR A 64 13.46 -12.66 -1.86
CA TYR A 64 12.79 -11.46 -2.38
C TYR A 64 11.27 -11.56 -2.36
N ALA A 65 10.71 -12.70 -2.75
CA ALA A 65 9.25 -12.87 -2.84
C ALA A 65 8.57 -12.77 -1.45
N GLU A 66 9.18 -13.34 -0.41
CA GLU A 66 8.66 -13.28 0.96
C GLU A 66 8.78 -11.87 1.54
N LEU A 67 9.90 -11.18 1.28
CA LEU A 67 10.10 -9.78 1.66
C LEU A 67 9.08 -8.85 0.99
N VAL A 68 8.87 -9.00 -0.32
CA VAL A 68 7.86 -8.23 -1.07
C VAL A 68 6.44 -8.53 -0.59
N ALA A 69 6.13 -9.78 -0.21
CA ALA A 69 4.84 -10.12 0.36
C ALA A 69 4.60 -9.42 1.70
N GLY A 70 5.62 -9.37 2.57
CA GLY A 70 5.56 -8.63 3.83
C GLY A 70 5.38 -7.11 3.63
N LEU A 71 6.09 -6.52 2.67
CA LEU A 71 5.95 -5.09 2.35
C LEU A 71 4.57 -4.76 1.75
N ASN A 72 3.99 -5.67 0.96
CA ASN A 72 2.61 -5.52 0.48
C ASN A 72 1.60 -5.55 1.62
N GLU A 73 1.80 -6.40 2.63
CA GLU A 73 0.93 -6.43 3.80
C GLU A 73 1.05 -5.14 4.62
N ALA A 74 2.27 -4.64 4.81
CA ALA A 74 2.50 -3.34 5.45
C ALA A 74 1.84 -2.19 4.67
N SER A 75 1.98 -2.18 3.34
CA SER A 75 1.32 -1.20 2.48
C SER A 75 -0.20 -1.24 2.61
N ARG A 76 -0.81 -2.45 2.66
CA ARG A 76 -2.26 -2.60 2.91
C ARG A 76 -2.67 -2.08 4.28
N ALA A 77 -1.89 -2.35 5.33
CA ALA A 77 -2.15 -1.81 6.66
C ALA A 77 -2.09 -0.28 6.68
N PHE A 78 -1.12 0.31 5.99
CA PHE A 78 -1.00 1.76 5.84
C PHE A 78 -2.14 2.34 4.99
N ALA A 79 -2.58 1.63 3.95
CA ALA A 79 -3.72 1.98 3.13
C ALA A 79 -5.04 1.99 3.93
N ALA A 80 -5.19 1.06 4.88
CA ALA A 80 -6.37 0.97 5.76
C ALA A 80 -6.32 1.93 6.97
N ALA A 81 -5.17 2.52 7.28
CA ALA A 81 -5.01 3.40 8.44
C ALA A 81 -5.87 4.68 8.31
N PRO A 82 -6.64 5.05 9.35
CA PRO A 82 -7.49 6.24 9.33
C PRO A 82 -6.67 7.54 9.37
N ASP A 83 -5.56 7.56 10.11
CA ASP A 83 -4.69 8.72 10.26
C ASP A 83 -3.42 8.60 9.43
N LYS A 84 -3.52 8.99 8.16
CA LYS A 84 -2.42 8.96 7.19
C LYS A 84 -1.22 9.81 7.61
N SER A 85 -1.43 10.90 8.33
CA SER A 85 -0.37 11.79 8.82
C SER A 85 0.55 11.11 9.83
N VAL A 86 -0.03 10.34 10.76
CA VAL A 86 0.75 9.56 11.75
C VAL A 86 1.56 8.49 11.02
N VAL A 87 0.95 7.80 10.06
CA VAL A 87 1.63 6.77 9.27
C VAL A 87 2.76 7.36 8.41
N ALA A 88 2.58 8.54 7.81
CA ALA A 88 3.63 9.22 7.07
C ALA A 88 4.84 9.56 7.94
N GLN A 89 4.62 10.01 9.18
CA GLN A 89 5.70 10.23 10.15
C GLN A 89 6.41 8.93 10.52
N GLN A 90 5.67 7.83 10.70
CA GLN A 90 6.25 6.53 10.99
C GLN A 90 7.05 5.97 9.80
N CYS A 91 6.55 6.09 8.57
CA CYS A 91 7.31 5.71 7.37
C CYS A 91 8.59 6.53 7.22
N THR A 92 8.56 7.82 7.54
CA THR A 92 9.76 8.67 7.52
C THR A 92 10.79 8.17 8.54
N GLN A 93 10.37 7.87 9.77
CA GLN A 93 11.29 7.35 10.80
C GLN A 93 11.81 5.95 10.45
N ALA A 94 10.93 5.07 9.98
CA ALA A 94 11.29 3.74 9.50
C ALA A 94 12.25 3.81 8.31
N LEU A 95 12.09 4.78 7.40
CA LEU A 95 13.01 5.01 6.29
C LEU A 95 14.39 5.43 6.77
N GLN A 96 14.49 6.28 7.80
CA GLN A 96 15.78 6.67 8.36
C GLN A 96 16.48 5.47 9.04
N GLN A 97 15.74 4.64 9.78
CA GLN A 97 16.30 3.44 10.39
C GLN A 97 16.70 2.39 9.34
N ALA A 98 15.83 2.17 8.36
CA ALA A 98 16.09 1.30 7.22
C ALA A 98 17.31 1.80 6.44
N LYS A 99 17.46 3.12 6.23
CA LYS A 99 18.62 3.68 5.56
C LYS A 99 19.92 3.20 6.18
N ASP A 100 20.04 3.25 7.51
CA ASP A 100 21.24 2.82 8.21
C ASP A 100 21.44 1.29 8.14
N GLU A 101 20.37 0.52 8.38
CA GLU A 101 20.41 -0.95 8.40
C GLU A 101 20.72 -1.54 7.02
N TYR A 102 20.11 -0.98 5.98
CA TYR A 102 20.26 -1.44 4.61
C TYR A 102 21.46 -0.77 3.91
N ALA A 103 21.93 0.40 4.35
CA ALA A 103 23.23 0.94 3.90
C ALA A 103 24.37 -0.02 4.22
N ALA A 104 24.33 -0.66 5.40
CA ALA A 104 25.28 -1.72 5.76
C ALA A 104 25.19 -2.96 4.83
N LYS A 105 24.08 -3.13 4.10
CA LYS A 105 23.88 -4.17 3.08
C LYS A 105 24.08 -3.68 1.65
N GLY A 106 24.59 -2.47 1.46
CA GLY A 106 24.86 -1.90 0.13
C GLY A 106 23.64 -1.27 -0.55
N CYS A 107 22.55 -1.04 0.19
CA CYS A 107 21.41 -0.28 -0.30
C CYS A 107 21.67 1.22 -0.22
N THR A 108 21.66 1.89 -1.35
CA THR A 108 21.70 3.36 -1.41
C THR A 108 20.31 3.88 -1.69
N PHE A 109 19.68 4.48 -0.67
CA PHE A 109 18.41 5.17 -0.77
C PHE A 109 18.66 6.63 -1.13
N ASN A 110 18.38 7.00 -2.39
CA ASN A 110 18.60 8.34 -2.92
C ASN A 110 17.29 9.11 -3.07
#